data_AF-A0AAV4ZTB7-F1
#
_entry.id   AF-A0AAV4ZTB7-F1
#
_cell.length_a   1.000
_cell.length_b   1.000
_cell.length_c   1.000
_cell.angle_alpha   90.00
_cell.angle_beta   90.00
_cell.angle_gamma   90.00
#
_symmetry.space_group_name_H-M   'P 1'
#
loop_
_entity.id
_entity.type
_entity.pdbx_description
1 polymer ?
#
loop_
_entity_poly.entity_id
_entity_poly.type
_entity_poly.pdbx_seq_one_letter_code
_entity_poly.pdbx_strand_id
1 'polypeptide(L)'
;MHAILFRKAPMTRRLAAALAFLAVALPSAAPAQAQKPAAPAAKPAAAQPAPNANHLALAREVMLSSGIARSFDSIIPAFADQIRQQAVTRPELAKDLDEVLAALQPEMELQKQRMVDTAAKIYADKLTEAELKDIAAFFRSPAGKRYVESQPAVLDEMVQAMQNWTQEVSEYVMVRVRAELGKRGHQLQ
;
A
#
# COMPACT_ATOMS: atom_id res chain seq x y z
N MET A 1 10.07 -13.81 -11.14
CA MET A 1 10.13 -14.94 -10.19
C MET A 1 11.18 -14.61 -9.13
N HIS A 2 10.77 -14.44 -7.88
CA HIS A 2 11.46 -14.92 -6.66
C HIS A 2 10.72 -14.34 -5.44
N ALA A 3 9.80 -15.15 -4.92
CA ALA A 3 9.11 -14.91 -3.67
C ALA A 3 10.07 -15.18 -2.49
N ILE A 4 10.25 -14.19 -1.61
CA ILE A 4 10.97 -14.35 -0.35
C ILE A 4 9.99 -14.97 0.64
N LEU A 5 10.06 -16.29 0.79
CA LEU A 5 9.26 -17.07 1.73
C LEU A 5 9.82 -16.92 3.15
N PHE A 6 9.11 -16.19 4.00
CA PHE A 6 9.30 -16.19 5.45
C PHE A 6 8.79 -17.53 6.03
N ARG A 7 9.72 -18.40 6.43
CA ARG A 7 9.43 -19.67 7.12
C ARG A 7 9.12 -19.40 8.59
N LYS A 8 7.85 -19.58 8.98
CA LYS A 8 7.44 -19.72 10.39
C LYS A 8 8.01 -21.02 10.96
N ALA A 9 8.60 -20.96 12.15
CA ALA A 9 8.88 -22.15 12.96
C ALA A 9 7.97 -22.13 14.21
N PRO A 10 7.18 -23.18 14.49
CA PRO A 10 6.51 -23.35 15.77
C PRO A 10 7.35 -24.26 16.67
N MET A 11 7.57 -23.88 17.92
CA MET A 11 8.12 -24.80 18.92
C MET A 11 7.40 -24.62 20.25
N THR A 12 6.24 -25.27 20.35
CA THR A 12 5.69 -25.70 21.64
C THR A 12 6.28 -27.06 21.97
N ARG A 13 6.91 -27.20 23.14
CA ARG A 13 6.80 -28.42 23.95
C ARG A 13 7.12 -28.11 25.42
N ARG A 14 6.11 -28.38 26.25
CA ARG A 14 6.13 -28.35 27.71
C ARG A 14 7.05 -29.46 28.23
N LEU A 15 7.72 -29.20 29.34
CA LEU A 15 8.06 -30.23 30.33
C LEU A 15 8.13 -29.56 31.71
N ALA A 16 7.23 -30.04 32.59
CA ALA A 16 7.22 -29.74 34.00
C ALA A 16 8.27 -30.61 34.70
N ALA A 17 8.93 -30.08 35.72
CA ALA A 17 9.50 -30.87 36.80
C ALA A 17 9.55 -30.01 38.06
N ALA A 18 8.73 -30.39 39.04
CA ALA A 18 8.75 -29.88 40.39
C ALA A 18 9.97 -30.43 41.13
N LEU A 19 10.63 -29.59 41.93
CA LEU A 19 11.49 -30.03 43.04
C LEU A 19 11.41 -28.97 44.13
N ALA A 20 10.67 -29.29 45.19
CA ALA A 20 10.65 -28.54 46.42
C ALA A 20 11.95 -28.81 47.19
N PHE A 21 12.74 -27.78 47.43
CA PHE A 21 13.78 -27.79 48.45
C PHE A 21 13.50 -26.66 49.45
N LEU A 22 13.21 -27.07 50.68
CA LEU A 22 13.14 -26.22 51.85
C LEU A 22 14.58 -25.90 52.28
N ALA A 23 15.01 -24.66 52.06
CA ALA A 23 16.32 -24.17 52.53
C ALA A 23 16.11 -22.92 53.40
N VAL A 24 16.50 -23.04 54.66
CA VAL A 24 16.62 -21.95 55.64
C VAL A 24 17.63 -20.93 55.12
N ALA A 25 17.25 -19.65 55.04
CA ALA A 25 18.14 -18.55 54.64
C ALA A 25 17.94 -17.30 55.50
N LEU A 26 19.07 -16.75 55.93
CA LEU A 26 19.32 -15.53 56.71
C LEU A 26 18.71 -14.26 56.08
N PRO A 27 18.45 -13.18 56.85
CA PRO A 27 17.90 -11.94 56.31
C PRO A 27 18.95 -11.22 55.45
N SER A 28 18.88 -11.39 54.14
CA SER A 28 19.55 -10.53 53.16
C SER A 28 18.63 -9.36 52.80
N ALA A 29 19.07 -8.14 53.07
CA ALA A 29 18.41 -6.92 52.60
C ALA A 29 18.47 -6.88 51.07
N ALA A 30 17.33 -7.12 50.41
CA ALA A 30 17.20 -7.04 48.97
C ALA A 30 17.00 -5.57 48.52
N PRO A 31 17.60 -5.13 47.41
CA PRO A 31 17.31 -3.81 46.84
C PRO A 31 15.88 -3.81 46.30
N ALA A 32 15.12 -2.76 46.61
CA ALA A 32 13.77 -2.54 46.10
C ALA A 32 13.82 -2.45 44.56
N GLN A 33 13.43 -3.52 43.87
CA GLN A 33 13.16 -3.47 42.43
C GLN A 33 11.87 -2.67 42.23
N ALA A 34 12.01 -1.47 41.66
CA ALA A 34 10.88 -0.67 41.21
C ALA A 34 10.04 -1.47 40.22
N GLN A 35 8.81 -1.82 40.62
CA GLN A 35 7.83 -2.45 39.74
C GLN A 35 7.51 -1.49 38.59
N LYS A 36 7.90 -1.88 37.37
CA LYS A 36 7.54 -1.18 36.14
C LYS A 36 6.01 -1.25 35.99
N PRO A 37 5.28 -0.12 35.77
CA PRO A 37 3.83 -0.14 35.61
C PRO A 37 3.43 -1.12 34.51
N ALA A 38 2.49 -2.00 34.83
CA ALA A 38 1.91 -2.93 33.85
C ALA A 38 1.31 -2.13 32.69
N ALA A 39 1.75 -2.43 31.47
CA ALA A 39 1.16 -1.85 30.27
C ALA A 39 -0.33 -2.24 30.20
N PRO A 40 -1.25 -1.32 29.82
CA PRO A 40 -2.65 -1.65 29.66
C PRO A 40 -2.81 -2.80 28.66
N ALA A 41 -3.55 -3.84 29.06
CA ALA A 41 -3.92 -4.92 28.15
C ALA A 41 -4.65 -4.33 26.93
N ALA A 42 -4.12 -4.61 25.73
CA ALA A 42 -4.78 -4.24 24.49
C ALA A 42 -6.18 -4.88 24.48
N LYS A 43 -7.23 -4.04 24.40
CA LYS A 43 -8.60 -4.54 24.24
C LYS A 43 -8.68 -5.37 22.95
N PRO A 44 -9.38 -6.52 22.94
CA PRO A 44 -9.65 -7.25 21.71
C PRO A 44 -10.32 -6.29 20.72
N ALA A 45 -9.81 -6.23 19.49
CA ALA A 45 -10.49 -5.53 18.41
C ALA A 45 -11.88 -6.16 18.26
N ALA A 46 -12.93 -5.42 18.64
CA ALA A 46 -14.29 -5.84 18.38
C ALA A 46 -14.43 -6.01 16.86
N ALA A 47 -14.92 -7.17 16.42
CA ALA A 47 -15.21 -7.40 15.02
C ALA A 47 -16.15 -6.28 14.54
N GLN A 48 -15.74 -5.52 13.53
CA GLN A 48 -16.57 -4.47 12.97
C GLN A 48 -17.85 -5.12 12.41
N PRO A 49 -19.04 -4.56 12.70
CA PRO A 49 -20.28 -5.01 12.07
C PRO A 49 -20.14 -5.01 10.54
N ALA A 50 -20.76 -5.97 9.86
CA ALA A 50 -20.74 -6.01 8.40
C ALA A 50 -21.21 -4.66 7.81
N PRO A 51 -20.56 -4.16 6.74
CA PRO A 51 -20.90 -2.86 6.17
C PRO A 51 -22.36 -2.77 5.74
N ASN A 52 -23.06 -1.74 6.22
CA ASN A 52 -24.41 -1.41 5.78
C ASN A 52 -24.38 -0.62 4.45
N ALA A 53 -25.56 -0.30 3.89
CA ALA A 53 -25.65 0.43 2.62
C ALA A 53 -24.99 1.82 2.65
N ASN A 54 -25.09 2.55 3.76
CA ASN A 54 -24.47 3.87 3.91
C ASN A 54 -22.93 3.75 4.00
N HIS A 55 -22.44 2.76 4.74
CA HIS A 55 -21.02 2.45 4.83
C HIS A 55 -20.42 2.14 3.45
N LEU A 56 -21.08 1.29 2.65
CA LEU A 56 -20.67 1.00 1.27
C LEU A 56 -20.74 2.23 0.35
N ALA A 57 -21.76 3.08 0.50
CA ALA A 57 -21.89 4.29 -0.29
C ALA A 57 -20.75 5.29 -0.01
N LEU A 58 -20.42 5.51 1.27
CA LEU A 58 -19.28 6.34 1.67
C LEU A 58 -17.96 5.75 1.18
N ALA A 59 -17.77 4.43 1.28
CA ALA A 59 -16.58 3.76 0.76
C ALA A 59 -16.42 3.93 -0.75
N ARG A 60 -17.52 3.80 -1.51
CA ARG A 60 -17.53 4.05 -2.96
C ARG A 60 -17.17 5.48 -3.29
N GLU A 61 -17.70 6.44 -2.54
CA GLU A 61 -17.39 7.85 -2.71
C GLU A 61 -15.92 8.17 -2.42
N VAL A 62 -15.37 7.68 -1.32
CA VAL A 62 -13.95 7.86 -0.97
C VAL A 62 -13.05 7.28 -2.07
N MET A 63 -13.35 6.07 -2.54
CA MET A 63 -12.59 5.45 -3.62
C MET A 63 -12.63 6.30 -4.90
N LEU A 64 -13.82 6.73 -5.33
CA LEU A 64 -13.96 7.55 -6.55
C LEU A 64 -13.27 8.91 -6.43
N SER A 65 -13.36 9.53 -5.26
CA SER A 65 -12.82 10.87 -5.02
C SER A 65 -11.34 10.90 -4.68
N SER A 66 -10.73 9.78 -4.29
CA SER A 66 -9.30 9.67 -3.96
C SER A 66 -8.36 9.85 -5.15
N GLY A 67 -8.89 9.75 -6.37
CA GLY A 67 -8.10 9.77 -7.61
C GLY A 67 -7.65 8.39 -8.09
N ILE A 68 -7.87 7.32 -7.32
CA ILE A 68 -7.57 5.92 -7.71
C ILE A 68 -8.43 5.49 -8.91
N ALA A 69 -9.66 6.00 -9.02
CA ALA A 69 -10.56 5.66 -10.13
C ALA A 69 -9.94 5.96 -11.52
N ARG A 70 -9.05 6.97 -11.62
CA ARG A 70 -8.31 7.28 -12.85
C ARG A 70 -7.51 6.10 -13.37
N SER A 71 -6.97 5.26 -12.48
CA SER A 71 -6.25 4.05 -12.87
C SER A 71 -7.17 3.05 -13.57
N PHE A 72 -8.44 2.96 -13.17
CA PHE A 72 -9.42 2.10 -13.86
C PHE A 72 -9.82 2.68 -15.21
N ASP A 73 -9.95 4.00 -15.30
CA ASP A 73 -10.26 4.70 -16.55
C ASP A 73 -9.16 4.49 -17.62
N SER A 74 -7.90 4.34 -17.21
CA SER A 74 -6.78 4.11 -18.14
C SER A 74 -6.64 2.66 -18.63
N ILE A 75 -7.16 1.67 -17.89
CA ILE A 75 -6.96 0.24 -18.23
C ILE A 75 -7.74 -0.16 -19.48
N ILE A 76 -9.00 0.29 -19.58
CA ILE A 76 -9.91 -0.07 -20.67
C ILE A 76 -9.39 0.41 -22.03
N PRO A 77 -8.99 1.69 -22.20
CA PRO A 77 -8.33 2.16 -23.43
C PRO A 77 -7.02 1.42 -23.72
N ALA A 78 -6.20 1.14 -22.70
CA ALA A 78 -4.95 0.42 -22.90
C ALA A 78 -5.15 -0.99 -23.46
N PHE A 79 -6.20 -1.70 -23.05
CA PHE A 79 -6.56 -2.99 -23.65
C PHE A 79 -7.04 -2.84 -25.10
N ALA A 80 -7.87 -1.85 -25.39
CA ALA A 80 -8.32 -1.59 -26.76
C ALA A 80 -7.14 -1.29 -27.69
N ASP A 81 -6.19 -0.47 -27.24
CA ASP A 81 -4.98 -0.15 -27.99
C ASP A 81 -4.07 -1.36 -28.16
N GLN A 82 -3.92 -2.19 -27.13
CA GLN A 82 -3.17 -3.45 -27.24
C GLN A 82 -3.79 -4.38 -28.30
N ILE A 83 -5.12 -4.50 -28.35
CA ILE A 83 -5.82 -5.30 -29.35
C ILE A 83 -5.56 -4.72 -30.76
N ARG A 84 -5.65 -3.40 -30.93
CA ARG A 84 -5.29 -2.74 -32.18
C ARG A 84 -3.85 -3.02 -32.61
N GLN A 85 -2.89 -2.94 -31.69
CA GLN A 85 -1.48 -3.23 -31.98
C GLN A 85 -1.27 -4.67 -32.46
N GLN A 86 -2.03 -5.64 -31.93
CA GLN A 86 -1.99 -7.03 -32.39
C GLN A 86 -2.57 -7.22 -33.80
N ALA A 87 -3.50 -6.34 -34.20
CA ALA A 87 -4.16 -6.38 -35.50
C ALA A 87 -3.43 -5.58 -36.60
N VAL A 88 -2.31 -4.91 -36.31
CA VAL A 88 -1.57 -4.08 -37.28
C VAL A 88 -1.13 -4.86 -38.53
N THR A 89 -0.88 -6.16 -38.39
CA THR A 89 -0.51 -7.05 -39.51
C THR A 89 -1.70 -7.44 -40.40
N ARG A 90 -2.92 -7.05 -40.02
CA ARG A 90 -4.20 -7.37 -40.66
C ARG A 90 -5.01 -6.10 -40.90
N PRO A 91 -4.56 -5.21 -41.80
CA PRO A 91 -5.19 -3.90 -42.02
C PRO A 91 -6.64 -4.02 -42.52
N GLU A 92 -7.02 -5.15 -43.11
CA GLU A 92 -8.40 -5.43 -43.50
C GLU A 92 -9.37 -5.46 -42.31
N LEU A 93 -8.88 -5.77 -41.11
CA LEU A 93 -9.68 -5.83 -39.89
C LEU A 93 -9.81 -4.49 -39.16
N ALA A 94 -9.03 -3.47 -39.53
CA ALA A 94 -8.92 -2.25 -38.72
C ALA A 94 -10.27 -1.57 -38.48
N LYS A 95 -11.06 -1.43 -39.55
CA LYS A 95 -12.40 -0.83 -39.49
C LYS A 95 -13.36 -1.65 -38.62
N ASP A 96 -13.47 -2.94 -38.89
CA ASP A 96 -14.38 -3.83 -38.16
C ASP A 96 -13.98 -3.91 -36.68
N LEU A 97 -12.67 -3.92 -36.39
CA LEU A 97 -12.16 -3.90 -35.03
C LEU A 97 -12.56 -2.62 -34.29
N ASP A 98 -12.43 -1.46 -34.91
CA ASP A 98 -12.84 -0.19 -34.29
C ASP A 98 -14.35 -0.14 -34.05
N GLU A 99 -15.16 -0.64 -34.98
CA GLU A 99 -16.62 -0.76 -34.82
C GLU A 99 -16.98 -1.71 -33.67
N VAL A 100 -16.32 -2.86 -33.57
CA VAL A 100 -16.52 -3.82 -32.47
C VAL A 100 -16.10 -3.22 -31.12
N LEU A 101 -14.94 -2.57 -31.05
CA LEU A 101 -14.47 -1.93 -29.81
C LEU A 101 -15.42 -0.81 -29.36
N ALA A 102 -15.97 -0.03 -30.29
CA ALA A 102 -16.99 0.97 -30.00
C ALA A 102 -18.30 0.32 -29.51
N ALA A 103 -18.74 -0.78 -30.15
CA ALA A 103 -19.94 -1.51 -29.75
C ALA A 103 -19.82 -2.15 -28.36
N LEU A 104 -18.63 -2.60 -27.97
CA LEU A 104 -18.35 -3.19 -26.66
C LEU A 104 -18.17 -2.16 -25.54
N GLN A 105 -18.10 -0.86 -25.86
CA GLN A 105 -17.88 0.20 -24.87
C GLN A 105 -18.86 0.15 -23.67
N PRO A 106 -20.17 -0.09 -23.84
CA PRO A 106 -21.09 -0.23 -22.71
C PRO A 106 -20.75 -1.43 -21.81
N GLU A 107 -20.33 -2.55 -22.39
CA GLU A 107 -19.93 -3.75 -21.64
C GLU A 107 -18.64 -3.51 -20.86
N MET A 108 -17.68 -2.78 -21.45
CA MET A 108 -16.45 -2.39 -20.78
C MET A 108 -16.73 -1.46 -19.59
N GLU A 109 -17.68 -0.52 -19.73
CA GLU A 109 -18.10 0.34 -18.61
C GLU A 109 -18.77 -0.48 -17.50
N LEU A 110 -19.57 -1.52 -17.82
CA LEU A 110 -20.08 -2.44 -16.81
C LEU A 110 -18.96 -3.16 -16.06
N GLN A 111 -17.90 -3.61 -16.74
CA GLN A 111 -16.75 -4.22 -16.07
C GLN A 111 -16.03 -3.23 -15.14
N LYS A 112 -15.90 -1.98 -15.56
CA LYS A 112 -15.36 -0.91 -14.71
C LYS A 112 -16.22 -0.69 -13.47
N GLN A 113 -17.55 -0.63 -13.60
CA GLN A 113 -18.46 -0.49 -12.45
C GLN A 113 -18.33 -1.67 -11.48
N ARG A 114 -18.17 -2.90 -11.98
CA ARG A 114 -17.90 -4.08 -11.12
C ARG A 114 -16.61 -3.94 -10.31
N MET A 115 -15.56 -3.36 -10.91
CA MET A 115 -14.30 -3.09 -10.20
C MET A 115 -14.48 -1.99 -9.16
N VAL A 116 -15.21 -0.92 -9.48
CA VAL A 116 -15.59 0.15 -8.55
C VAL A 116 -16.31 -0.41 -7.31
N ASP A 117 -17.29 -1.30 -7.50
CA ASP A 117 -18.02 -1.91 -6.39
C ASP A 117 -17.13 -2.84 -5.56
N THR A 118 -16.21 -3.55 -6.21
CA THR A 118 -15.22 -4.39 -5.52
C THR A 118 -14.29 -3.53 -4.66
N ALA A 119 -13.79 -2.42 -5.21
CA ALA A 119 -12.93 -1.50 -4.49
C ALA A 119 -13.65 -0.84 -3.31
N ALA A 120 -14.92 -0.44 -3.50
CA ALA A 120 -15.76 0.11 -2.42
C ALA A 120 -15.89 -0.87 -1.25
N LYS A 121 -16.12 -2.18 -1.53
CA LYS A 121 -16.16 -3.21 -0.48
C LYS A 121 -14.83 -3.32 0.26
N ILE A 122 -13.70 -3.30 -0.46
CA ILE A 122 -12.37 -3.32 0.16
C ILE A 122 -12.18 -2.12 1.10
N TYR A 123 -12.61 -0.91 0.71
CA TYR A 123 -12.56 0.27 1.58
C TYR A 123 -13.46 0.11 2.81
N ALA A 124 -14.68 -0.39 2.63
CA ALA A 124 -15.63 -0.61 3.73
C ALA A 124 -15.13 -1.67 4.74
N ASP A 125 -14.39 -2.68 4.28
CA ASP A 125 -13.78 -3.71 5.14
C ASP A 125 -12.55 -3.21 5.92
N LYS A 126 -11.96 -2.07 5.53
CA LYS A 126 -10.73 -1.53 6.13
C LYS A 126 -10.97 -0.30 6.99
N LEU A 127 -12.01 0.46 6.72
CA LEU A 127 -12.29 1.72 7.38
C LEU A 127 -13.69 1.69 7.97
N THR A 128 -13.83 2.24 9.18
CA THR A 128 -15.14 2.44 9.80
C THR A 128 -15.97 3.44 9.00
N GLU A 129 -17.30 3.37 9.18
CA GLU A 129 -18.21 4.34 8.58
C GLU A 129 -17.88 5.79 8.97
N ALA A 130 -17.44 6.02 10.21
CA ALA A 130 -17.03 7.33 10.70
C ALA A 130 -15.77 7.85 9.98
N GLU A 131 -14.74 7.03 9.85
CA GLU A 131 -13.52 7.41 9.11
C GLU A 131 -13.82 7.70 7.64
N LEU A 132 -14.66 6.87 7.01
CA LEU A 132 -15.06 7.09 5.62
C LEU A 132 -15.85 8.38 5.43
N LYS A 133 -16.70 8.74 6.41
CA LYS A 133 -17.42 10.00 6.41
C LYS A 133 -16.46 11.19 6.48
N ASP A 134 -15.46 11.14 7.34
CA ASP A 134 -14.47 12.21 7.50
C ASP A 134 -13.59 12.34 6.25
N ILE A 135 -13.16 11.21 5.67
CA ILE A 135 -12.38 11.19 4.43
C ILE A 135 -13.21 11.72 3.25
N ALA A 136 -14.48 11.32 3.15
CA ALA A 136 -15.39 11.85 2.12
C ALA A 136 -15.58 13.37 2.29
N ALA A 137 -15.72 13.86 3.52
CA ALA A 137 -15.81 15.30 3.79
C ALA A 137 -14.54 16.04 3.34
N PHE A 138 -13.35 15.48 3.59
CA PHE A 138 -12.10 16.03 3.09
C PHE A 138 -12.08 16.09 1.56
N PHE A 139 -12.36 15.00 0.86
CA PHE A 139 -12.32 14.99 -0.61
C PHE A 139 -13.40 15.86 -1.27
N ARG A 140 -14.52 16.15 -0.59
CA ARG A 140 -15.49 17.15 -1.06
C ARG A 140 -15.01 18.58 -0.91
N SER A 141 -14.11 18.85 0.05
CA SER A 141 -13.60 20.20 0.31
C SER A 141 -12.77 20.74 -0.88
N PRO A 142 -12.65 22.07 -1.04
CA PRO A 142 -11.78 22.65 -2.06
C PRO A 142 -10.33 22.15 -1.97
N ALA A 143 -9.80 21.98 -0.75
CA ALA A 143 -8.45 21.48 -0.54
C ALA A 143 -8.30 20.01 -0.96
N GLY A 144 -9.27 19.15 -0.63
CA GLY A 144 -9.24 17.73 -1.01
C GLY A 144 -9.33 17.53 -2.52
N LYS A 145 -10.20 18.29 -3.21
CA LYS A 145 -10.25 18.31 -4.68
C LYS A 145 -8.92 18.76 -5.27
N ARG A 146 -8.39 19.89 -4.80
CA ARG A 146 -7.11 20.43 -5.27
C ARG A 146 -5.95 19.45 -5.06
N TYR A 147 -5.93 18.74 -3.93
CA TYR A 147 -4.95 17.71 -3.63
C TYR A 147 -4.97 16.60 -4.69
N VAL A 148 -6.15 16.02 -4.97
CA VAL A 148 -6.32 14.92 -5.95
C VAL A 148 -5.98 15.36 -7.37
N GLU A 149 -6.38 16.57 -7.75
CA GLU A 149 -6.06 17.19 -9.03
C GLU A 149 -4.55 17.47 -9.19
N SER A 150 -3.86 17.87 -8.11
CA SER A 150 -2.41 18.14 -8.14
C SER A 150 -1.54 16.89 -8.19
N GLN A 151 -2.04 15.74 -7.75
CA GLN A 151 -1.23 14.53 -7.58
C GLN A 151 -0.40 14.15 -8.83
N PRO A 152 -0.96 14.10 -10.06
CA PRO A 152 -0.17 13.72 -11.23
C PRO A 152 1.02 14.66 -11.46
N ALA A 153 0.79 15.97 -11.47
CA ALA A 153 1.84 16.96 -11.68
C ALA A 153 2.92 16.91 -10.58
N VAL A 154 2.50 16.77 -9.32
CA VAL A 154 3.42 16.63 -8.19
C VAL A 154 4.28 15.37 -8.33
N LEU A 155 3.69 14.24 -8.71
CA LEU A 155 4.42 12.99 -8.91
C LEU A 155 5.39 13.10 -10.10
N ASP A 156 4.98 13.73 -11.20
CA ASP A 156 5.83 13.95 -12.37
C ASP A 156 7.05 14.82 -12.01
N GLU A 157 6.84 15.91 -11.27
CA GLU A 157 7.92 16.76 -10.76
C GLU A 157 8.85 16.01 -9.80
N MET A 158 8.30 15.17 -8.91
CA MET A 158 9.09 14.34 -8.00
C MET A 158 9.97 13.33 -8.77
N VAL A 159 9.46 12.72 -9.84
CA VAL A 159 10.23 11.79 -10.68
C VAL A 159 11.41 12.51 -11.35
N GLN A 160 11.18 13.71 -11.87
CA GLN A 160 12.26 14.53 -12.46
C GLN A 160 13.31 14.91 -11.41
N ALA A 161 12.88 15.36 -10.23
CA ALA A 161 13.77 15.68 -9.12
C ALA A 161 14.60 14.46 -8.68
N MET A 162 14.00 13.26 -8.66
CA MET A 162 14.68 12.02 -8.30
C MET A 162 15.82 11.65 -9.25
N GLN A 163 15.67 11.94 -10.55
CA GLN A 163 16.73 11.69 -11.54
C GLN A 163 17.97 12.55 -11.24
N ASN A 164 17.77 13.83 -10.95
CA ASN A 164 18.86 14.74 -10.59
C ASN A 164 19.52 14.32 -9.27
N TRP A 165 18.71 14.06 -8.25
CA TRP A 165 19.19 13.62 -6.94
C TRP A 165 20.02 12.33 -7.04
N THR A 166 19.63 11.37 -7.88
CA THR A 166 20.38 10.12 -8.07
C THR A 166 21.78 10.37 -8.64
N GLN A 167 21.93 11.31 -9.58
CA GLN A 167 23.22 11.67 -10.15
C GLN A 167 24.13 12.32 -9.10
N GLU A 168 23.60 13.29 -8.36
CA GLU A 168 24.33 14.00 -7.29
C GLU A 168 24.79 13.05 -6.18
N VAL A 169 23.89 12.16 -5.73
CA VAL A 169 24.23 11.18 -4.69
C VAL A 169 25.25 10.17 -5.20
N SER A 170 25.16 9.72 -6.45
CA SER A 170 26.16 8.81 -7.03
C SER A 170 27.55 9.45 -7.04
N GLU A 171 27.66 10.70 -7.47
CA GLU A 171 28.93 11.44 -7.46
C GLU A 171 29.46 11.60 -6.03
N TYR A 172 28.61 12.08 -5.12
CA TYR A 172 28.97 12.25 -3.71
C TYR A 172 29.48 10.95 -3.10
N VAL A 173 28.76 9.84 -3.29
CA VAL A 173 29.14 8.53 -2.76
C VAL A 173 30.46 8.07 -3.36
N MET A 174 30.69 8.21 -4.67
CA MET A 174 31.96 7.84 -5.30
C MET A 174 33.15 8.64 -4.75
N VAL A 175 32.98 9.94 -4.55
CA VAL A 175 34.00 10.81 -3.93
C VAL A 175 34.31 10.35 -2.51
N ARG A 176 33.28 10.09 -1.69
CA ARG A 176 33.45 9.63 -0.31
C ARG A 176 34.10 8.26 -0.24
N VAL A 177 33.71 7.31 -1.09
CA VAL A 177 34.29 5.97 -1.15
C VAL A 177 35.77 6.04 -1.52
N ARG A 178 36.15 6.82 -2.54
CA ARG A 178 37.56 7.03 -2.92
C ARG A 178 38.37 7.59 -1.75
N ALA A 179 37.85 8.60 -1.06
CA ALA A 179 38.53 9.21 0.09
C ALA A 179 38.74 8.21 1.24
N GLU A 180 37.72 7.42 1.59
CA GLU A 180 37.82 6.43 2.67
C GLU A 180 38.71 5.23 2.30
N LEU A 181 38.74 4.81 1.03
CA LEU A 181 39.68 3.79 0.55
C LEU A 181 41.11 4.31 0.50
N GLY A 182 41.32 5.57 0.11
CA GLY A 182 42.63 6.22 0.12
C GLY A 182 43.25 6.22 1.51
N LYS A 183 42.47 6.51 2.56
CA LYS A 183 42.91 6.39 3.98
C LYS A 183 43.34 4.98 4.37
N ARG A 184 42.88 3.96 3.64
CA ARG A 184 43.20 2.54 3.86
C ARG A 184 44.30 2.02 2.92
N GLY A 185 44.90 2.91 2.11
CA GLY A 185 45.97 2.55 1.18
C GLY A 185 45.48 1.95 -0.15
N HIS A 186 44.18 2.04 -0.47
CA HIS A 186 43.62 1.57 -1.73
C HIS A 186 43.22 2.75 -2.63
N GLN A 187 43.54 2.68 -3.92
CA GLN A 187 43.09 3.65 -4.92
C GLN A 187 42.03 3.01 -5.83
N LEU A 188 40.88 3.67 -5.96
CA LEU A 188 39.88 3.38 -6.99
C LEU A 188 40.09 4.35 -8.15
N GLN A 189 40.29 3.80 -9.36
CA GLN A 189 40.25 4.57 -10.60
C GLN A 189 38.82 5.08 -10.84
#